data_AF-A0A6M8VUH3-F1
#
_entry.id   AF-A0A6M8VUH3-F1
#
_cell.length_a   1.000
_cell.length_b   1.000
_cell.length_c   1.000
_cell.angle_alpha   90.00
_cell.angle_beta   90.00
_cell.angle_gamma   90.00
#
_symmetry.space_group_name_H-M   'P 1'
#
loop_
_entity.id
_entity.type
_entity.pdbx_description
1 polymer ?
#
loop_
_entity_poly.entity_id
_entity_poly.type
_entity_poly.pdbx_seq_one_letter_code
_entity_poly.pdbx_strand_id
1 'polypeptide(L)'
;MTVYRYKAVPLQPSETPAGPLAGELAADSPAALRASLRRIGLQVIEARPARARTLRVKPSGWSGPLVHWLQSRARARRADPKAELFDSIATMLEAGVPIVEAVSTLTQGRARGRARTMLVELRESLNNGQTLDDAMAAAPWWFEGAEIAMVRAARASGELPSVLRTLAERHQRAGTLSAKIVGALTYPAVVSCVGVGVVIFLSVRTLPDLVGILRDEGVAPPGLTLAIIATGRGMLAYGPLLLLGAAAAAAGSIATVGRLRRRGWRAPTRLRALLPAFVRRALLARAWASLAELVRTGVPLVEALRITGPTVSGLFGGSLRTELENAAGSIERGSTLADALTDHVWFDAECRRLISIGENAGELSEVLQRLADRAHRAATRAVDRLASMLEPAVILILATLIGVVVMGRGAADHQAAGDHRMNAAIPHDARHHTPHRRRAVSRLALRRGMTLVEVLAVVVILGLLAATLAVGFSGAFGKGKQELAKTGIGQIVQRLETYYMDQGAWPDLDTGLSALAEAPPTSAFYLPYDTLLDPWDRPYLYITPGPDGHPYEIVTYGADGRPGGEDENADLSSVSLRGPR
;
A
#
# COMPACT_ATOMS: atom_id res chain seq x y z
N MET A 1 23.63 -29.02 -0.75
CA MET A 1 24.73 -28.95 -1.74
C MET A 1 25.90 -28.08 -1.26
N THR A 2 27.14 -28.52 -1.44
CA THR A 2 28.34 -27.71 -1.18
C THR A 2 28.81 -27.07 -2.48
N VAL A 3 29.07 -25.76 -2.48
CA VAL A 3 29.65 -25.07 -3.64
C VAL A 3 31.14 -25.39 -3.69
N TYR A 4 31.59 -25.96 -4.81
CA TYR A 4 33.00 -26.22 -5.05
C TYR A 4 33.56 -25.20 -6.03
N ARG A 5 34.70 -24.61 -5.70
CA ARG A 5 35.50 -23.88 -6.66
C ARG A 5 36.41 -24.87 -7.39
N TYR A 6 36.33 -24.89 -8.71
CA TYR A 6 37.10 -25.80 -9.55
C TYR A 6 38.04 -25.06 -10.51
N LYS A 7 39.14 -25.73 -10.88
CA LYS A 7 39.96 -25.42 -12.06
C LYS A 7 39.95 -26.63 -12.98
N ALA A 8 39.67 -26.43 -14.27
CA ALA A 8 39.56 -27.50 -15.26
C ALA A 8 40.19 -27.13 -16.60
N VAL A 9 40.57 -28.15 -17.39
CA VAL A 9 41.14 -28.00 -18.75
C VAL A 9 40.29 -28.80 -19.74
N PRO A 10 40.14 -28.35 -21.00
CA PRO A 10 39.39 -29.08 -22.02
C PRO A 10 39.97 -30.48 -22.27
N LEU A 11 39.09 -31.47 -22.50
CA LEU A 11 39.46 -32.86 -22.81
C LEU A 11 39.98 -33.06 -24.25
N GLN A 12 39.79 -32.09 -25.14
CA GLN A 12 40.33 -32.08 -26.49
C GLN A 12 41.37 -30.96 -26.64
N PRO A 13 42.54 -31.22 -27.24
CA PRO A 13 43.51 -30.17 -27.50
C PRO A 13 42.96 -29.22 -28.57
N SER A 14 42.59 -28.01 -28.18
CA SER A 14 42.44 -26.89 -29.11
C SER A 14 43.82 -26.44 -29.58
N GLU A 15 43.98 -26.10 -30.86
CA GLU A 15 45.24 -25.61 -31.48
C GLU A 15 45.82 -24.34 -30.82
N THR A 16 45.08 -23.73 -29.88
CA THR A 16 45.52 -22.65 -29.00
C THR A 16 45.58 -23.14 -27.55
N PRO A 17 46.69 -22.91 -26.81
CA PRO A 17 46.79 -23.31 -25.40
C PRO A 17 45.85 -22.46 -24.55
N ALA A 18 44.62 -22.95 -24.34
CA ALA A 18 43.68 -22.38 -23.40
C ALA A 18 44.14 -22.71 -21.97
N GLY A 19 44.47 -21.67 -21.18
CA GLY A 19 44.82 -21.82 -19.78
C GLY A 19 43.71 -22.47 -18.95
N PRO A 20 43.98 -22.89 -17.70
CA PRO A 20 43.00 -23.55 -16.85
C PRO A 20 41.78 -22.66 -16.58
N LEU A 21 40.59 -23.16 -16.91
CA LEU A 21 39.30 -22.50 -16.68
C LEU A 21 38.90 -22.67 -15.21
N ALA A 22 38.57 -21.57 -14.52
CA ALA A 22 38.13 -21.59 -13.13
C ALA A 22 36.65 -21.21 -13.00
N GLY A 23 35.91 -21.89 -12.13
CA GLY A 23 34.49 -21.64 -11.89
C GLY A 23 34.00 -22.17 -10.54
N GLU A 24 32.74 -21.89 -10.21
CA GLU A 24 32.07 -22.42 -9.02
C GLU A 24 30.86 -23.25 -9.45
N LEU A 25 30.72 -24.47 -8.93
CA LEU A 25 29.58 -25.35 -9.22
C LEU A 25 29.14 -26.05 -7.94
N ALA A 26 27.84 -26.07 -7.70
CA ALA A 26 27.24 -26.83 -6.62
C ALA A 26 27.25 -28.32 -6.96
N ALA A 27 27.77 -29.15 -6.05
CA ALA A 27 27.76 -30.59 -6.19
C ALA A 27 27.64 -31.26 -4.82
N ASP A 28 27.03 -32.44 -4.78
CA ASP A 28 26.87 -33.21 -3.54
C ASP A 28 28.17 -33.87 -3.08
N SER A 29 29.10 -34.10 -4.02
CA SER A 29 30.43 -34.63 -3.72
C SER A 29 31.47 -34.15 -4.74
N PRO A 30 32.77 -34.18 -4.41
CA PRO A 30 33.84 -33.90 -5.37
C PRO A 30 33.83 -34.87 -6.56
N ALA A 31 33.29 -36.08 -6.40
CA ALA A 31 33.14 -37.04 -7.48
C ALA A 31 31.99 -36.65 -8.43
N ALA A 32 30.85 -36.20 -7.87
CA ALA A 32 29.72 -35.69 -8.65
C ALA A 32 30.11 -34.43 -9.46
N LEU A 33 30.88 -33.51 -8.86
CA LEU A 33 31.44 -32.34 -9.55
C LEU A 33 32.28 -32.74 -10.78
N ARG A 34 33.18 -33.72 -10.62
CA ARG A 34 34.04 -34.20 -11.71
C ARG A 34 33.23 -34.88 -12.81
N ALA A 35 32.20 -35.66 -12.45
CA ALA A 35 31.32 -36.31 -13.41
C ALA A 35 30.53 -35.28 -14.24
N SER A 36 30.01 -34.24 -13.59
CA SER A 36 29.27 -33.15 -14.25
C SER A 36 30.16 -32.34 -15.18
N LEU A 37 31.38 -32.00 -14.77
CA LEU A 37 32.31 -31.23 -15.61
C LEU A 37 32.87 -32.07 -16.77
N ARG A 38 33.10 -33.38 -16.55
CA ARG A 38 33.52 -34.29 -17.63
C ARG A 38 32.46 -34.42 -18.73
N ARG A 39 31.16 -34.38 -18.37
CA ARG A 39 30.06 -34.39 -19.35
C ARG A 39 30.08 -33.17 -20.28
N ILE A 40 30.63 -32.05 -19.80
CA ILE A 40 30.76 -30.78 -20.53
C ILE A 40 32.14 -30.71 -21.24
N GLY A 41 32.90 -31.81 -21.26
CA GLY A 41 34.20 -31.87 -21.93
C GLY A 41 35.34 -31.20 -21.15
N LEU A 42 35.19 -30.98 -19.84
CA LEU A 42 36.21 -30.38 -18.97
C LEU A 42 36.77 -31.40 -17.96
N GLN A 43 38.10 -31.50 -17.86
CA GLN A 43 38.80 -32.32 -16.88
C GLN A 43 39.26 -31.45 -15.69
N VAL A 44 38.77 -31.79 -14.49
CA VAL A 44 39.07 -31.05 -13.26
C VAL A 44 40.50 -31.33 -12.78
N ILE A 45 41.31 -30.27 -12.65
CA ILE A 45 42.65 -30.29 -12.04
C ILE A 45 42.55 -30.13 -10.53
N GLU A 46 41.71 -29.22 -10.06
CA GLU A 46 41.61 -28.87 -8.64
C GLU A 46 40.15 -28.58 -8.27
N ALA A 47 39.68 -29.12 -7.13
CA ALA A 47 38.36 -28.85 -6.59
C ALA A 47 38.47 -28.63 -5.08
N ARG A 48 38.13 -27.43 -4.60
CA ARG A 48 38.12 -27.09 -3.17
C ARG A 48 36.72 -26.67 -2.74
N PRO A 49 36.22 -27.13 -1.58
CA PRO A 49 34.95 -26.63 -1.05
C PRO A 49 35.09 -25.14 -0.74
N ALA A 50 34.21 -24.31 -1.30
CA ALA A 50 34.15 -22.89 -1.00
C ALA A 50 33.69 -22.75 0.46
N ARG A 51 34.60 -22.36 1.37
CA ARG A 51 34.26 -22.09 2.77
C ARG A 51 33.11 -21.08 2.79
N ALA A 52 32.01 -21.47 3.43
CA ALA A 52 30.83 -20.64 3.65
C ALA A 52 31.20 -19.36 4.41
N ARG A 53 31.60 -18.34 3.65
CA ARG A 53 31.62 -16.97 4.15
C ARG A 53 30.15 -16.58 4.18
N THR A 54 29.59 -16.54 5.38
CA THR A 54 28.29 -15.93 5.66
C THR A 54 28.33 -14.49 5.18
N LEU A 55 28.00 -14.30 3.90
CA LEU A 55 27.85 -13.01 3.27
C LEU A 55 26.60 -12.39 3.88
N ARG A 56 26.81 -11.66 4.96
CA ARG A 56 25.89 -10.63 5.43
C ARG A 56 25.73 -9.65 4.27
N VAL A 57 24.68 -9.86 3.48
CA VAL A 57 24.27 -9.01 2.37
C VAL A 57 24.15 -7.59 2.92
N LYS A 58 25.12 -6.74 2.59
CA LYS A 58 25.01 -5.30 2.74
C LYS A 58 24.28 -4.86 1.49
N PRO A 59 23.02 -4.40 1.56
CA PRO A 59 22.30 -3.96 0.37
C PRO A 59 23.05 -2.75 -0.21
N SER A 60 23.81 -2.96 -1.29
CA SER A 60 24.29 -1.90 -2.16
C SER A 60 23.20 -1.60 -3.17
N GLY A 61 22.11 -1.01 -2.70
CA GLY A 61 21.06 -0.46 -3.53
C GLY A 61 20.72 0.89 -2.94
N TRP A 62 20.64 1.91 -3.78
CA TRP A 62 20.33 3.30 -3.41
C TRP A 62 18.87 3.46 -2.95
N SER A 63 18.37 2.57 -2.08
CA SER A 63 17.21 2.85 -1.25
C SER A 63 17.70 3.76 -0.13
N GLY A 64 17.53 5.06 -0.31
CA GLY A 64 17.87 6.03 0.74
C GLY A 64 17.25 5.65 2.10
N PRO A 65 17.82 6.15 3.21
CA PRO A 65 17.34 5.86 4.57
C PRO A 65 15.83 6.09 4.75
N LEU A 66 15.23 6.97 3.92
CA LEU A 66 13.80 7.26 3.88
C LEU A 66 12.93 6.07 3.44
N VAL A 67 13.32 5.32 2.41
CA VAL A 67 12.54 4.17 1.89
C VAL A 67 12.60 3.02 2.88
N HIS A 68 13.78 2.75 3.44
CA HIS A 68 13.94 1.75 4.49
C HIS A 68 13.20 2.15 5.79
N TRP A 69 13.16 3.44 6.13
CA TRP A 69 12.38 3.98 7.25
C TRP A 69 10.87 3.90 7.02
N LEU A 70 10.38 4.15 5.80
CA LEU A 70 8.97 4.01 5.42
C LEU A 70 8.52 2.54 5.42
N GLN A 71 9.32 1.63 4.85
CA GLN A 71 9.03 0.20 4.82
C GLN A 71 9.17 -0.44 6.21
N SER A 72 10.11 0.03 7.05
CA SER A 72 10.21 -0.44 8.44
C SER A 72 9.04 0.09 9.28
N ARG A 73 8.53 1.31 9.04
CA ARG A 73 7.29 1.79 9.67
C ARG A 73 6.04 1.04 9.18
N ALA A 74 5.97 0.70 7.90
CA ALA A 74 4.87 -0.10 7.36
C ALA A 74 4.87 -1.52 7.94
N ARG A 75 6.05 -2.13 8.12
CA ARG A 75 6.22 -3.42 8.81
C ARG A 75 5.96 -3.34 10.31
N ALA A 76 6.46 -2.31 10.99
CA ALA A 76 6.20 -2.08 12.41
C ALA A 76 4.74 -1.71 12.74
N ARG A 77 3.97 -1.27 11.73
CA ARG A 77 2.50 -1.09 11.84
C ARG A 77 1.69 -2.33 11.45
N ARG A 78 2.30 -3.36 10.85
CA ARG A 78 1.63 -4.63 10.53
C ARG A 78 1.48 -5.55 11.76
N ALA A 79 2.42 -5.48 12.69
CA ALA A 79 2.33 -6.15 13.99
C ALA A 79 1.86 -5.13 15.03
N ASP A 80 0.55 -4.90 15.13
CA ASP A 80 0.02 -4.17 16.28
C ASP A 80 0.28 -5.02 17.52
N PRO A 81 1.12 -4.59 18.49
CA PRO A 81 1.45 -5.41 19.65
C PRO A 81 0.21 -5.76 20.49
N LYS A 82 -0.88 -4.99 20.38
CA LYS A 82 -2.16 -5.33 20.99
C LYS A 82 -2.86 -6.49 20.31
N ALA A 83 -2.79 -6.57 18.98
CA ALA A 83 -3.40 -7.68 18.23
C ALA A 83 -2.75 -9.00 18.66
N GLU A 84 -1.42 -9.06 18.66
CA GLU A 84 -0.67 -10.26 19.08
C GLU A 84 -0.94 -10.64 20.54
N LEU A 85 -1.04 -9.65 21.43
CA LEU A 85 -1.38 -9.86 22.85
C LEU A 85 -2.74 -10.52 22.99
N PHE A 86 -3.79 -9.90 22.44
CA PHE A 86 -5.16 -10.41 22.58
C PHE A 86 -5.33 -11.77 21.90
N ASP A 87 -4.70 -11.98 20.74
CA ASP A 87 -4.75 -13.24 20.00
C ASP A 87 -4.08 -14.38 20.78
N SER A 88 -2.91 -14.12 21.36
CA SER A 88 -2.17 -15.12 22.12
C SER A 88 -2.90 -15.47 23.42
N ILE A 89 -3.43 -14.47 24.14
CA ILE A 89 -4.22 -14.71 25.35
C ILE A 89 -5.50 -15.48 25.01
N ALA A 90 -6.24 -15.10 23.96
CA ALA A 90 -7.44 -15.81 23.52
C ALA A 90 -7.12 -17.28 23.23
N THR A 91 -6.07 -17.55 22.45
CA THR A 91 -5.64 -18.91 22.08
C THR A 91 -5.28 -19.76 23.30
N MET A 92 -4.58 -19.20 24.29
CA MET A 92 -4.25 -19.92 25.53
C MET A 92 -5.48 -20.19 26.40
N LEU A 93 -6.39 -19.22 26.52
CA LEU A 93 -7.64 -19.41 27.27
C LEU A 93 -8.57 -20.42 26.60
N GLU A 94 -8.66 -20.42 25.27
CA GLU A 94 -9.37 -21.43 24.47
C GLU A 94 -8.80 -22.84 24.71
N ALA A 95 -7.48 -22.94 24.90
CA ALA A 95 -6.80 -24.18 25.29
C ALA A 95 -6.93 -24.53 26.78
N GLY A 96 -7.69 -23.75 27.57
CA GLY A 96 -7.93 -23.99 28.99
C GLY A 96 -6.83 -23.50 29.93
N VAL A 97 -5.83 -22.78 29.43
CA VAL A 97 -4.74 -22.22 30.26
C VAL A 97 -5.28 -21.05 31.09
N PRO A 98 -5.05 -21.00 32.42
CA PRO A 98 -5.48 -19.87 33.24
C PRO A 98 -4.87 -18.52 32.80
N ILE A 99 -5.64 -17.43 32.93
CA ILE A 99 -5.22 -16.08 32.47
C ILE A 99 -3.88 -15.62 33.06
N VAL A 100 -3.63 -15.95 34.33
CA VAL A 100 -2.38 -15.60 35.04
C VAL A 100 -1.17 -16.27 34.37
N GLU A 101 -1.32 -17.54 34.00
CA GLU A 101 -0.29 -18.34 33.34
C GLU A 101 -0.09 -17.90 31.89
N ALA A 102 -1.17 -17.62 31.18
CA ALA A 102 -1.14 -17.07 29.82
C ALA A 102 -0.32 -15.76 29.76
N VAL A 103 -0.62 -14.80 30.64
CA VAL A 103 0.11 -13.52 30.70
C VAL A 103 1.56 -13.70 31.15
N SER A 104 1.82 -14.63 32.08
CA SER A 104 3.18 -14.97 32.52
C SER A 104 4.03 -15.53 31.38
N THR A 105 3.46 -16.40 30.55
CA THR A 105 4.11 -16.97 29.36
C THR A 105 4.49 -15.88 28.35
N LEU A 106 3.58 -14.93 28.09
CA LEU A 106 3.85 -13.80 27.18
C LEU A 106 4.93 -12.85 27.72
N THR A 107 5.04 -12.73 29.05
CA THR A 107 6.08 -11.93 29.68
C THR A 107 7.48 -12.53 29.48
N GLN A 108 7.58 -13.86 29.38
CA GLN A 108 8.83 -14.57 29.09
C GLN A 108 9.21 -14.55 27.60
N GLY A 109 8.27 -14.20 26.73
CA GLY A 109 8.46 -14.10 25.29
C GLY A 109 9.34 -12.91 24.85
N ARG A 110 9.47 -12.73 23.53
CA ARG A 110 10.32 -11.70 22.91
C ARG A 110 9.74 -10.28 22.91
N ALA A 111 8.78 -9.96 23.80
CA ALA A 111 8.21 -8.62 23.91
C ALA A 111 9.29 -7.58 24.30
N ARG A 112 9.26 -6.40 23.67
CA ARG A 112 10.24 -5.32 23.91
C ARG A 112 9.57 -3.96 24.13
N GLY A 113 10.28 -3.06 24.82
CA GLY A 113 9.84 -1.69 25.06
C GLY A 113 8.54 -1.61 25.87
N ARG A 114 7.62 -0.76 25.42
CA ARG A 114 6.34 -0.50 26.11
C ARG A 114 5.48 -1.74 26.30
N ALA A 115 5.46 -2.67 25.34
CA ALA A 115 4.67 -3.90 25.44
C ALA A 115 5.15 -4.79 26.61
N ARG A 116 6.46 -4.86 26.86
CA ARG A 116 7.00 -5.62 27.99
C ARG A 116 6.65 -4.97 29.33
N THR A 117 6.74 -3.65 29.43
CA THR A 117 6.35 -2.91 30.64
C THR A 117 4.88 -3.17 30.99
N MET A 118 3.99 -3.08 29.99
CA MET A 118 2.57 -3.39 30.17
C MET A 118 2.34 -4.84 30.61
N LEU A 119 3.02 -5.82 29.98
CA LEU A 119 2.88 -7.24 30.36
C LEU A 119 3.29 -7.50 31.81
N VAL A 120 4.37 -6.86 32.27
CA VAL A 120 4.83 -6.98 33.66
C VAL A 120 3.81 -6.39 34.63
N GLU A 121 3.27 -5.20 34.32
CA GLU A 121 2.22 -4.54 35.10
C GLU A 121 0.95 -5.39 35.17
N LEU A 122 0.51 -5.94 34.03
CA LEU A 122 -0.66 -6.81 33.95
C LEU A 122 -0.46 -8.10 34.77
N ARG A 123 0.71 -8.74 34.66
CA ARG A 123 1.08 -9.95 35.40
C ARG A 123 1.06 -9.70 36.91
N GLU A 124 1.61 -8.57 37.35
CA GLU A 124 1.67 -8.21 38.77
C GLU A 124 0.25 -7.97 39.34
N SER A 125 -0.59 -7.22 38.62
CA SER A 125 -2.00 -7.03 38.99
C SER A 125 -2.77 -8.36 39.09
N LEU A 126 -2.59 -9.24 38.10
CA LEU A 126 -3.26 -10.55 38.07
C LEU A 126 -2.75 -11.47 39.19
N ASN A 127 -1.45 -11.48 39.48
CA ASN A 127 -0.87 -12.23 40.61
C ASN A 127 -1.37 -11.73 41.97
N ASN A 128 -1.72 -10.45 42.06
CA ASN A 128 -2.34 -9.86 43.26
C ASN A 128 -3.84 -10.15 43.38
N GLY A 129 -4.40 -11.00 42.50
CA GLY A 129 -5.80 -11.41 42.52
C GLY A 129 -6.77 -10.43 41.87
N GLN A 130 -6.28 -9.41 41.16
CA GLN A 130 -7.16 -8.51 40.40
C GLN A 130 -7.72 -9.22 39.17
N THR A 131 -8.89 -8.78 38.71
CA THR A 131 -9.48 -9.26 37.47
C THR A 131 -8.74 -8.67 36.26
N LEU A 132 -8.85 -9.32 35.09
CA LEU A 132 -8.22 -8.82 33.87
C LEU A 132 -8.71 -7.42 33.47
N ASP A 133 -10.00 -7.12 33.64
CA ASP A 133 -10.53 -5.79 33.36
C ASP A 133 -9.99 -4.71 34.31
N ASP A 134 -9.83 -5.03 35.60
CA ASP A 134 -9.23 -4.10 36.57
C ASP A 134 -7.73 -3.89 36.31
N ALA A 135 -7.00 -4.96 35.97
CA ALA A 135 -5.59 -4.89 35.57
C ALA A 135 -5.40 -4.05 34.30
N MET A 136 -6.29 -4.20 33.31
CA MET A 136 -6.29 -3.35 32.11
C MET A 136 -6.66 -1.90 32.41
N ALA A 137 -7.57 -1.66 33.37
CA ALA A 137 -7.96 -0.33 33.83
C ALA A 137 -6.84 0.40 34.57
N ALA A 138 -5.93 -0.32 35.23
CA ALA A 138 -4.73 0.24 35.86
C ALA A 138 -3.71 0.76 34.82
N ALA A 139 -3.75 0.25 33.57
CA ALA A 139 -2.90 0.67 32.47
C ALA A 139 -3.65 1.44 31.34
N PRO A 140 -4.31 2.58 31.62
CA PRO A 140 -5.08 3.36 30.63
C PRO A 140 -4.19 4.05 29.60
N TRP A 141 -2.88 4.03 29.81
CA TRP A 141 -1.87 4.50 28.85
C TRP A 141 -1.70 3.55 27.67
N TRP A 142 -2.05 2.26 27.84
CA TRP A 142 -2.02 1.25 26.80
C TRP A 142 -3.42 0.86 26.36
N PHE A 143 -4.33 0.55 27.28
CA PHE A 143 -5.68 0.07 26.94
C PHE A 143 -6.69 1.20 26.78
N GLU A 144 -7.61 1.04 25.83
CA GLU A 144 -8.72 1.98 25.62
C GLU A 144 -9.91 1.62 26.51
N GLY A 145 -10.67 2.62 26.98
CA GLY A 145 -11.84 2.38 27.84
C GLY A 145 -12.88 1.44 27.24
N ALA A 146 -12.98 1.39 25.92
CA ALA A 146 -13.83 0.45 25.20
C ALA A 146 -13.34 -1.01 25.31
N GLU A 147 -12.03 -1.24 25.29
CA GLU A 147 -11.42 -2.57 25.42
C GLU A 147 -11.67 -3.11 26.83
N ILE A 148 -11.50 -2.25 27.84
CA ILE A 148 -11.77 -2.57 29.25
C ILE A 148 -13.26 -2.92 29.44
N ALA A 149 -14.18 -2.13 28.88
CA ALA A 149 -15.61 -2.39 28.99
C ALA A 149 -16.02 -3.72 28.35
N MET A 150 -15.46 -4.05 27.18
CA MET A 150 -15.68 -5.34 26.52
C MET A 150 -15.19 -6.52 27.37
N VAL A 151 -13.96 -6.44 27.90
CA VAL A 151 -13.38 -7.51 28.74
C VAL A 151 -14.18 -7.69 30.03
N ARG A 152 -14.63 -6.60 30.64
CA ARG A 152 -15.47 -6.63 31.84
C ARG A 152 -16.79 -7.35 31.60
N ALA A 153 -17.47 -7.03 30.50
CA ALA A 153 -18.72 -7.69 30.14
C ALA A 153 -18.51 -9.16 29.78
N ALA A 154 -17.44 -9.47 29.04
CA ALA A 154 -17.07 -10.84 28.67
C ALA A 154 -16.77 -11.71 29.90
N ARG A 155 -16.16 -11.13 30.93
CA ARG A 155 -15.92 -11.82 32.20
C ARG A 155 -17.23 -12.16 32.91
N ALA A 156 -18.20 -11.25 32.91
CA ALA A 156 -19.51 -11.48 33.52
C ALA A 156 -20.31 -12.58 32.78
N SER A 157 -20.13 -12.69 31.46
CA SER A 157 -20.81 -13.69 30.63
C SER A 157 -20.02 -14.99 30.43
N GLY A 158 -18.78 -15.08 30.89
CA GLY A 158 -17.91 -16.26 30.70
C GLY A 158 -17.29 -16.38 29.30
N GLU A 159 -17.53 -15.42 28.40
CA GLU A 159 -17.13 -15.44 26.98
C GLU A 159 -15.81 -14.69 26.73
N LEU A 160 -14.92 -14.69 27.72
CA LEU A 160 -13.67 -13.95 27.66
C LEU A 160 -12.78 -14.31 26.45
N PRO A 161 -12.58 -15.60 26.08
CA PRO A 161 -11.73 -15.94 24.94
C PRO A 161 -12.27 -15.37 23.62
N SER A 162 -13.58 -15.48 23.41
CA SER A 162 -14.27 -14.98 22.22
C SER A 162 -14.10 -13.46 22.05
N VAL A 163 -14.30 -12.70 23.12
CA VAL A 163 -14.14 -11.24 23.10
C VAL A 163 -12.68 -10.80 22.90
N LEU A 164 -11.71 -11.55 23.43
CA LEU A 164 -10.30 -11.28 23.18
C LEU A 164 -9.93 -11.56 21.71
N ARG A 165 -10.47 -12.61 21.10
CA ARG A 165 -10.33 -12.89 19.66
C ARG A 165 -10.88 -11.74 18.82
N THR A 166 -12.08 -11.25 19.15
CA THR A 166 -12.66 -10.06 18.52
C THR A 166 -11.73 -8.85 18.62
N LEU A 167 -11.17 -8.58 19.80
CA LEU A 167 -10.26 -7.46 20.02
C LEU A 167 -8.97 -7.62 19.19
N ALA A 168 -8.45 -8.83 19.06
CA ALA A 168 -7.29 -9.14 18.24
C ALA A 168 -7.56 -8.84 16.76
N GLU A 169 -8.65 -9.38 16.21
CA GLU A 169 -9.06 -9.16 14.83
C GLU A 169 -9.29 -7.68 14.54
N ARG A 170 -9.88 -6.94 15.49
CA ARG A 170 -10.12 -5.49 15.36
C ARG A 170 -8.82 -4.73 15.17
N HIS A 171 -7.79 -5.02 15.98
CA HIS A 171 -6.48 -4.38 15.87
C HIS A 171 -5.74 -4.80 14.61
N GLN A 172 -5.83 -6.08 14.23
CA GLN A 172 -5.23 -6.58 12.99
C GLN A 172 -5.83 -5.90 11.75
N ARG A 173 -7.17 -5.81 11.67
CA ARG A 173 -7.90 -5.14 10.57
C ARG A 173 -7.56 -3.64 10.48
N ALA A 174 -7.37 -2.97 11.62
CA ALA A 174 -6.93 -1.57 11.64
C ALA A 174 -5.51 -1.39 11.08
N GLY A 175 -4.61 -2.32 11.39
CA GLY A 175 -3.25 -2.38 10.85
C GLY A 175 -3.23 -2.60 9.34
N THR A 176 -4.00 -3.56 8.83
CA THR A 176 -4.09 -3.85 7.40
C THR A 176 -4.69 -2.69 6.61
N LEU A 177 -5.74 -2.04 7.14
CA LEU A 177 -6.34 -0.87 6.51
C LEU A 177 -5.34 0.29 6.43
N SER A 178 -4.62 0.55 7.51
CA SER A 178 -3.56 1.57 7.54
C SER A 178 -2.44 1.26 6.56
N ALA A 179 -2.03 -0.02 6.46
CA ALA A 179 -1.03 -0.45 5.49
C ALA A 179 -1.52 -0.29 4.05
N LYS A 180 -2.80 -0.59 3.77
CA LYS A 180 -3.42 -0.37 2.47
C LYS A 180 -3.49 1.11 2.11
N ILE A 181 -3.87 1.98 3.06
CA ILE A 181 -3.87 3.44 2.88
C ILE A 181 -2.46 3.95 2.56
N VAL A 182 -1.46 3.54 3.35
CA VAL A 182 -0.07 3.94 3.10
C VAL A 182 0.42 3.42 1.75
N GLY A 183 0.12 2.17 1.40
CA GLY A 183 0.46 1.58 0.11
C GLY A 183 -0.15 2.34 -1.06
N ALA A 184 -1.46 2.60 -1.01
CA ALA A 184 -2.20 3.31 -2.06
C ALA A 184 -1.71 4.77 -2.23
N LEU A 185 -1.30 5.43 -1.16
CA LEU A 185 -0.78 6.82 -1.21
C LEU A 185 0.70 6.91 -1.58
N THR A 186 1.44 5.81 -1.49
CA THR A 186 2.89 5.82 -1.79
C THR A 186 3.15 6.17 -3.24
N TYR A 187 2.41 5.57 -4.17
CA TYR A 187 2.60 5.83 -5.61
C TYR A 187 2.31 7.29 -6.00
N PRO A 188 1.13 7.87 -5.67
CA PRO A 188 0.87 9.27 -5.99
C PRO A 188 1.84 10.24 -5.30
N ALA A 189 2.27 9.96 -4.06
CA ALA A 189 3.23 10.80 -3.35
C ALA A 189 4.60 10.83 -4.04
N VAL A 190 5.10 9.67 -4.50
CA VAL A 190 6.39 9.58 -5.21
C VAL A 190 6.32 10.33 -6.55
N VAL A 191 5.29 10.06 -7.37
CA VAL A 191 5.13 10.73 -8.67
C VAL A 191 4.96 12.24 -8.51
N SER A 192 4.15 12.67 -7.53
CA SER A 192 3.97 14.11 -7.24
C SER A 192 5.27 14.76 -6.79
N CYS A 193 6.05 14.10 -5.94
CA CYS A 193 7.32 14.61 -5.45
C CYS A 193 8.34 14.77 -6.59
N VAL A 194 8.46 13.76 -7.46
CA VAL A 194 9.32 13.81 -8.64
C VAL A 194 8.85 14.90 -9.60
N GLY A 195 7.55 14.96 -9.90
CA GLY A 195 6.96 15.97 -10.79
C GLY A 195 7.20 17.39 -10.29
N VAL A 196 6.89 17.68 -9.02
CA VAL A 196 7.18 18.98 -8.40
C VAL A 196 8.68 19.29 -8.43
N GLY A 197 9.54 18.30 -8.17
CA GLY A 197 10.99 18.45 -8.25
C GLY A 197 11.47 18.86 -9.64
N VAL A 198 10.98 18.21 -10.69
CA VAL A 198 11.29 18.55 -12.09
C VAL A 198 10.84 19.98 -12.41
N VAL A 199 9.64 20.35 -12.00
CA VAL A 199 9.09 21.70 -12.22
C VAL A 199 9.95 22.77 -11.54
N ILE A 200 10.34 22.55 -10.29
CA ILE A 200 11.23 23.46 -9.56
C ILE A 200 12.59 23.53 -10.26
N PHE A 201 13.17 22.40 -10.67
CA PHE A 201 14.46 22.36 -11.37
C PHE A 201 14.42 23.15 -12.67
N LEU A 202 13.42 22.92 -13.52
CA LEU A 202 13.26 23.64 -14.78
C LEU A 202 13.05 25.14 -14.53
N SER A 203 12.27 25.50 -13.50
CA SER A 203 11.98 26.90 -13.16
C SER A 203 13.19 27.65 -12.60
N VAL A 204 14.04 26.98 -11.83
CA VAL A 204 15.15 27.64 -11.09
C VAL A 204 16.46 27.58 -11.87
N ARG A 205 16.68 26.56 -12.68
CA ARG A 205 17.93 26.35 -13.42
C ARG A 205 17.76 26.59 -14.92
N THR A 206 16.87 25.84 -15.56
CA THR A 206 16.77 25.81 -17.03
C THR A 206 16.15 27.08 -17.63
N LEU A 207 15.05 27.58 -17.04
CA LEU A 207 14.35 28.77 -17.53
C LEU A 207 15.18 30.06 -17.44
N PRO A 208 15.94 30.32 -16.35
CA PRO A 208 16.83 31.49 -16.27
C PRO A 208 17.93 31.49 -17.34
N ASP A 209 18.51 30.34 -17.66
CA ASP A 209 19.53 30.22 -18.72
C ASP A 209 18.95 30.65 -20.08
N LEU A 210 17.73 30.20 -20.39
CA LEU A 210 16.99 30.62 -21.60
C LEU A 210 16.64 32.12 -21.60
N VAL A 211 16.28 32.68 -20.44
CA VAL A 211 16.00 34.11 -20.30
C VAL A 211 17.28 34.94 -20.46
N GLY A 212 18.44 34.43 -20.07
CA GLY A 212 19.74 35.04 -20.31
C GLY A 212 19.99 35.25 -21.80
N ILE A 213 19.81 34.19 -22.60
CA ILE A 213 19.98 34.23 -24.06
C ILE A 213 19.04 35.27 -24.71
N LEU A 214 17.78 35.32 -24.29
CA LEU A 214 16.81 36.29 -24.82
C LEU A 214 17.20 37.74 -24.52
N ARG A 215 17.77 37.99 -23.33
CA ARG A 215 18.25 39.32 -22.94
C ARG A 215 19.49 39.73 -23.72
N ASP A 216 20.38 38.79 -24.02
CA ASP A 216 21.55 39.02 -24.85
C ASP A 216 21.17 39.40 -26.29
N GLU A 217 20.03 38.91 -26.79
CA GLU A 217 19.41 39.31 -28.07
C GLU A 217 18.55 40.59 -27.96
N GLY A 218 18.49 41.24 -26.79
CA GLY A 218 17.71 42.46 -26.57
C GLY A 218 16.19 42.26 -26.48
N VAL A 219 15.72 41.02 -26.39
CA VAL A 219 14.29 40.67 -26.28
C VAL A 219 13.87 40.59 -24.82
N ALA A 220 12.88 41.38 -24.43
CA ALA A 220 12.33 41.32 -23.07
C ALA A 220 11.59 39.99 -22.82
N PRO A 221 11.91 39.26 -21.74
CA PRO A 221 11.26 37.98 -21.46
C PRO A 221 9.77 38.18 -21.10
N PRO A 222 8.88 37.26 -21.52
CA PRO A 222 7.47 37.29 -21.15
C PRO A 222 7.27 37.32 -19.62
N GLY A 223 6.33 38.15 -19.14
CA GLY A 223 6.03 38.28 -17.70
C GLY A 223 5.61 36.96 -17.03
N LEU A 224 5.01 36.05 -17.81
CA LEU A 224 4.63 34.71 -17.34
C LEU A 224 5.87 33.86 -17.03
N THR A 225 6.93 33.94 -17.83
CA THR A 225 8.20 33.23 -17.58
C THR A 225 8.85 33.70 -16.29
N LEU A 226 8.81 35.01 -16.01
CA LEU A 226 9.32 35.59 -14.76
C LEU A 226 8.48 35.14 -13.55
N ALA A 227 7.16 35.04 -13.70
CA ALA A 227 6.27 34.52 -12.66
C ALA A 227 6.61 33.06 -12.32
N ILE A 228 6.83 32.19 -13.31
CA ILE A 228 7.22 30.78 -13.09
C ILE A 228 8.56 30.68 -12.35
N ILE A 229 9.56 31.46 -12.77
CA ILE A 229 10.88 31.51 -12.10
C ILE A 229 10.72 31.99 -10.64
N ALA A 230 9.92 33.03 -10.41
CA ALA A 230 9.65 33.56 -9.08
C ALA A 230 8.94 32.54 -8.18
N THR A 231 7.93 31.83 -8.70
CA THR A 231 7.22 30.76 -7.99
C THR A 231 8.16 29.59 -7.66
N GLY A 232 9.02 29.17 -8.60
CA GLY A 232 10.00 28.10 -8.38
C GLY A 232 11.01 28.46 -7.27
N ARG A 233 11.52 29.69 -7.27
CA ARG A 233 12.41 30.21 -6.20
C ARG A 233 11.68 30.32 -4.87
N GLY A 234 10.42 30.78 -4.89
CA GLY A 234 9.56 30.84 -3.70
C GLY A 234 9.28 29.45 -3.11
N MET A 235 9.04 28.44 -3.93
CA MET A 235 8.88 27.05 -3.49
C MET A 235 10.14 26.48 -2.84
N LEU A 236 11.34 26.81 -3.32
CA LEU A 236 12.59 26.39 -2.64
C LEU A 236 12.79 27.11 -1.31
N ALA A 237 12.49 28.41 -1.25
CA ALA A 237 12.70 29.23 -0.05
C ALA A 237 11.68 28.93 1.06
N TYR A 238 10.39 28.86 0.72
CA TYR A 238 9.29 28.68 1.68
C TYR A 238 8.75 27.26 1.75
N GLY A 239 9.09 26.38 0.80
CA GLY A 239 8.61 24.99 0.77
C GLY A 239 8.94 24.19 2.04
N PRO A 240 10.20 24.20 2.53
CA PRO A 240 10.53 23.55 3.80
C PRO A 240 9.72 24.10 4.97
N LEU A 241 9.51 25.43 5.02
CA LEU A 241 8.72 26.08 6.07
C LEU A 241 7.23 25.70 6.00
N LEU A 242 6.66 25.63 4.79
CA LEU A 242 5.29 25.18 4.55
C LEU A 242 5.10 23.70 4.93
N LEU A 243 6.05 22.83 4.57
CA LEU A 243 6.05 21.42 4.96
C LEU A 243 6.15 21.27 6.48
N LEU A 244 7.04 22.03 7.12
CA LEU A 244 7.19 22.04 8.57
C LEU A 244 5.91 22.56 9.25
N GLY A 245 5.30 23.62 8.71
CA GLY A 245 4.04 24.18 9.18
C GLY A 245 2.87 23.21 9.05
N ALA A 246 2.76 22.50 7.92
CA ALA A 246 1.76 21.47 7.72
C ALA A 246 1.96 20.27 8.66
N ALA A 247 3.20 19.84 8.86
CA ALA A 247 3.54 18.78 9.81
C ALA A 247 3.25 19.19 11.25
N ALA A 248 3.57 20.43 11.63
CA ALA A 248 3.27 21.00 12.95
C ALA A 248 1.76 21.16 13.17
N ALA A 249 1.00 21.59 12.15
CA ALA A 249 -0.46 21.67 12.21
C ALA A 249 -1.11 20.29 12.31
N ALA A 250 -0.58 19.28 11.61
CA ALA A 250 -1.03 17.89 11.72
C ALA A 250 -0.71 17.30 13.11
N ALA A 251 0.53 17.46 13.59
CA ALA A 251 0.92 17.02 14.93
C ALA A 251 0.14 17.75 16.02
N GLY A 252 -0.06 19.06 15.85
CA GLY A 252 -0.88 19.91 16.71
C GLY A 252 -2.31 19.44 16.75
N SER A 253 -2.97 19.25 15.60
CA SER A 253 -4.35 18.76 15.53
C SER A 253 -4.49 17.36 16.16
N ILE A 254 -3.57 16.42 15.89
CA ILE A 254 -3.56 15.09 16.54
C ILE A 254 -3.38 15.21 18.06
N ALA A 255 -2.46 16.04 18.53
CA ALA A 255 -2.23 16.27 19.96
C ALA A 255 -3.41 16.98 20.63
N THR A 256 -4.08 17.87 19.92
CA THR A 256 -5.25 18.62 20.42
C THR A 256 -6.46 17.69 20.47
N VAL A 257 -6.71 16.90 19.42
CA VAL A 257 -7.69 15.80 19.39
C VAL A 257 -7.43 14.80 20.52
N GLY A 258 -6.17 14.39 20.72
CA GLY A 258 -5.78 13.50 21.81
C GLY A 258 -6.01 14.11 23.20
N ARG A 259 -5.71 15.41 23.38
CA ARG A 259 -5.98 16.15 24.63
C ARG A 259 -7.47 16.32 24.89
N LEU A 260 -8.26 16.71 23.90
CA LEU A 260 -9.71 16.83 24.00
C LEU A 260 -10.36 15.47 24.30
N ARG A 261 -9.85 14.38 23.70
CA ARG A 261 -10.27 13.00 24.00
C ARG A 261 -10.00 12.63 25.46
N ARG A 262 -8.80 12.92 25.98
CA ARG A 262 -8.44 12.66 27.39
C ARG A 262 -9.25 13.50 28.38
N ARG A 263 -9.64 14.72 28.00
CA ARG A 263 -10.44 15.64 28.82
C ARG A 263 -11.94 15.36 28.75
N GLY A 264 -12.36 14.29 28.06
CA GLY A 264 -13.77 13.91 27.93
C GLY A 264 -14.62 14.95 27.19
N TRP A 265 -13.99 15.83 26.40
CA TRP A 265 -14.71 16.89 25.70
C TRP A 265 -15.67 16.29 24.67
N ARG A 266 -16.94 16.69 24.77
CA ARG A 266 -18.01 16.25 23.88
C ARG A 266 -18.31 17.40 22.91
N ALA A 267 -18.24 17.14 21.61
CA ALA A 267 -18.69 18.12 20.65
C ALA A 267 -20.18 18.41 20.89
N PRO A 268 -20.60 19.69 20.86
CA PRO A 268 -22.01 20.04 21.05
C PRO A 268 -22.85 19.37 19.95
N THR A 269 -24.01 18.83 20.34
CA THR A 269 -24.95 18.11 19.46
C THR A 269 -25.38 18.90 18.23
N ARG A 270 -25.30 20.24 18.27
CA ARG A 270 -25.59 21.13 17.13
C ARG A 270 -24.60 21.01 15.96
N LEU A 271 -23.36 20.55 16.20
CA LEU A 271 -22.39 20.28 15.13
C LEU A 271 -22.63 18.93 14.43
N ARG A 272 -23.66 18.16 14.82
CA ARG A 272 -23.97 16.84 14.25
C ARG A 272 -24.22 16.87 12.73
N ALA A 273 -24.89 17.91 12.24
CA ALA A 273 -25.19 18.08 10.81
C ALA A 273 -23.95 18.48 9.97
N LEU A 274 -22.93 19.04 10.61
CA LEU A 274 -21.69 19.49 9.96
C LEU A 274 -20.64 18.37 9.87
N LEU A 275 -20.92 17.20 10.43
CA LEU A 275 -20.05 16.04 10.30
C LEU A 275 -19.98 15.58 8.84
N PRO A 276 -18.77 15.49 8.25
CA PRO A 276 -18.61 14.95 6.91
C PRO A 276 -19.23 13.54 6.83
N ALA A 277 -19.94 13.26 5.74
CA ALA A 277 -20.63 11.99 5.56
C ALA A 277 -19.70 10.77 5.72
N PHE A 278 -18.41 10.91 5.37
CA PHE A 278 -17.42 9.85 5.55
C PHE A 278 -17.14 9.54 7.03
N VAL A 279 -17.08 10.56 7.91
CA VAL A 279 -16.84 10.38 9.35
C VAL A 279 -18.04 9.67 9.97
N ARG A 280 -19.25 10.11 9.62
CA ARG A 280 -20.50 9.50 10.09
C ARG A 280 -20.58 8.02 9.71
N ARG A 281 -20.29 7.70 8.44
CA ARG A 281 -20.25 6.32 7.93
C ARG A 281 -19.18 5.48 8.62
N ALA A 282 -18.01 6.04 8.92
CA ALA A 282 -16.95 5.34 9.63
C ALA A 282 -17.31 5.02 11.09
N LEU A 283 -17.96 5.96 11.79
CA LEU A 283 -18.44 5.75 13.15
C LEU A 283 -19.55 4.69 13.20
N LEU A 284 -20.50 4.74 12.26
CA LEU A 284 -21.53 3.70 12.10
C LEU A 284 -20.93 2.34 11.74
N ALA A 285 -19.93 2.29 10.86
CA ALA A 285 -19.23 1.05 10.53
C ALA A 285 -18.65 0.39 11.76
N ARG A 286 -18.03 1.19 12.63
CA ARG A 286 -17.44 0.71 13.89
C ARG A 286 -18.51 0.24 14.87
N ALA A 287 -19.62 0.97 14.98
CA ALA A 287 -20.75 0.58 15.82
C ALA A 287 -21.36 -0.75 15.36
N TRP A 288 -21.68 -0.87 14.07
CA TRP A 288 -22.26 -2.10 13.51
C TRP A 288 -21.33 -3.29 13.61
N ALA A 289 -20.04 -3.12 13.33
CA ALA A 289 -19.06 -4.20 13.47
C ALA A 289 -18.96 -4.70 14.91
N SER A 290 -18.95 -3.78 15.89
CA SER A 290 -18.94 -4.14 17.30
C SER A 290 -20.23 -4.85 17.72
N LEU A 291 -21.39 -4.34 17.29
CA LEU A 291 -22.68 -4.90 17.67
C LEU A 291 -22.93 -6.27 17.04
N ALA A 292 -22.61 -6.43 15.74
CA ALA A 292 -22.71 -7.70 15.03
C ALA A 292 -21.89 -8.78 15.71
N GLU A 293 -20.66 -8.43 16.07
CA GLU A 293 -19.73 -9.34 16.69
C GLU A 293 -20.16 -9.76 18.10
N LEU A 294 -20.51 -8.81 18.97
CA LEU A 294 -20.99 -9.12 20.32
C LEU A 294 -22.25 -9.99 20.31
N VAL A 295 -23.21 -9.68 19.42
CA VAL A 295 -24.43 -10.48 19.27
C VAL A 295 -24.11 -11.87 18.71
N ARG A 296 -23.15 -11.99 17.78
CA ARG A 296 -22.68 -13.28 17.24
C ARG A 296 -22.01 -14.14 18.31
N THR A 297 -21.28 -13.53 19.26
CA THR A 297 -20.66 -14.23 20.39
C THR A 297 -21.64 -14.48 21.55
N GLY A 298 -22.95 -14.33 21.32
CA GLY A 298 -23.98 -14.65 22.32
C GLY A 298 -24.19 -13.60 23.41
N VAL A 299 -23.59 -12.41 23.30
CA VAL A 299 -23.85 -11.32 24.26
C VAL A 299 -25.28 -10.80 24.06
N PRO A 300 -26.10 -10.69 25.12
CA PRO A 300 -27.46 -10.14 25.02
C PRO A 300 -27.47 -8.75 24.39
N LEU A 301 -28.44 -8.47 23.50
CA LEU A 301 -28.47 -7.26 22.68
C LEU A 301 -28.38 -5.95 23.47
N VAL A 302 -29.10 -5.86 24.60
CA VAL A 302 -29.09 -4.69 25.48
C VAL A 302 -27.67 -4.42 26.00
N GLU A 303 -26.98 -5.47 26.42
CA GLU A 303 -25.61 -5.37 26.92
C GLU A 303 -24.63 -5.08 25.77
N ALA A 304 -24.84 -5.71 24.61
CA ALA A 304 -24.05 -5.44 23.41
C ALA A 304 -24.13 -3.96 22.97
N LEU A 305 -25.30 -3.31 23.09
CA LEU A 305 -25.47 -1.88 22.83
C LEU A 305 -24.70 -1.00 23.85
N ARG A 306 -24.79 -1.35 25.14
CA ARG A 306 -24.06 -0.65 26.22
C ARG A 306 -22.55 -0.77 26.06
N ILE A 307 -22.05 -1.93 25.65
CA ILE A 307 -20.63 -2.17 25.37
C ILE A 307 -20.20 -1.43 24.10
N THR A 308 -21.06 -1.42 23.06
CA THR A 308 -20.73 -0.77 21.79
C THR A 308 -20.62 0.74 21.95
N GLY A 309 -21.45 1.39 22.76
CA GLY A 309 -21.43 2.84 22.96
C GLY A 309 -20.03 3.45 23.22
N PRO A 310 -19.28 2.96 24.23
CA PRO A 310 -17.90 3.37 24.49
C PRO A 310 -16.91 3.09 23.33
N THR A 311 -17.13 2.07 22.51
CA THR A 311 -16.22 1.73 21.37
C THR A 311 -16.25 2.77 20.26
N VAL A 312 -17.38 3.45 20.09
CA VAL A 312 -17.53 4.52 19.09
C VAL A 312 -16.99 5.86 19.60
N SER A 313 -16.37 5.87 20.78
CA SER A 313 -15.82 7.08 21.41
C SER A 313 -14.77 7.80 20.55
N GLY A 314 -14.85 9.12 20.58
CA GLY A 314 -14.08 10.05 19.77
C GLY A 314 -14.72 11.44 19.84
N LEU A 315 -14.02 12.45 19.32
CA LEU A 315 -14.45 13.85 19.31
C LEU A 315 -15.87 14.06 18.76
N PHE A 316 -16.31 13.17 17.86
CA PHE A 316 -17.59 13.22 17.17
C PHE A 316 -18.52 12.01 17.44
N GLY A 317 -18.07 11.05 18.24
CA GLY A 317 -18.82 9.80 18.52
C GLY A 317 -19.77 9.89 19.72
N GLY A 318 -19.71 10.99 20.48
CA GLY A 318 -20.50 11.15 21.71
C GLY A 318 -22.01 11.10 21.47
N SER A 319 -22.50 11.66 20.37
CA SER A 319 -23.94 11.63 20.04
C SER A 319 -24.40 10.23 19.65
N LEU A 320 -23.67 9.51 18.79
CA LEU A 320 -23.99 8.13 18.46
C LEU A 320 -23.98 7.22 19.70
N ARG A 321 -23.04 7.43 20.63
CA ARG A 321 -23.03 6.72 21.92
C ARG A 321 -24.33 6.95 22.71
N THR A 322 -24.76 8.20 22.84
CA THR A 322 -26.01 8.52 23.54
C THR A 322 -27.22 7.89 22.88
N GLU A 323 -27.27 7.85 21.54
CA GLU A 323 -28.35 7.15 20.84
C GLU A 323 -28.34 5.63 21.09
N LEU A 324 -27.17 5.00 21.13
CA LEU A 324 -27.06 3.57 21.47
C LEU A 324 -27.44 3.28 22.93
N GLU A 325 -27.07 4.17 23.86
CA GLU A 325 -27.48 4.09 25.28
C GLU A 325 -29.01 4.25 25.43
N ASN A 326 -29.62 5.19 24.71
CA ASN A 326 -31.07 5.38 24.68
C ASN A 326 -31.80 4.18 24.05
N ALA A 327 -31.23 3.60 23.00
CA ALA A 327 -31.77 2.42 22.36
C ALA A 327 -31.76 1.22 23.32
N ALA A 328 -30.66 1.00 24.05
CA ALA A 328 -30.58 -0.04 25.06
C ALA A 328 -31.68 0.10 26.13
N GLY A 329 -31.88 1.31 26.68
CA GLY A 329 -32.93 1.57 27.66
C GLY A 329 -34.36 1.50 27.10
N SER A 330 -34.54 1.58 25.78
CA SER A 330 -35.85 1.41 25.14
C SER A 330 -36.16 -0.06 24.91
N ILE A 331 -35.15 -0.87 24.58
CA ILE A 331 -35.29 -2.33 24.43
C ILE A 331 -35.54 -2.99 25.79
N GLU A 332 -34.91 -2.51 26.87
CA GLU A 332 -35.23 -2.94 28.24
C GLU A 332 -36.70 -2.70 28.61
N ARG A 333 -37.35 -1.71 28.00
CA ARG A 333 -38.78 -1.40 28.18
C ARG A 333 -39.68 -2.16 27.20
N GLY A 334 -39.14 -3.08 26.40
CA GLY A 334 -39.89 -3.95 25.49
C GLY A 334 -40.07 -3.43 24.07
N SER A 335 -39.39 -2.36 23.66
CA SER A 335 -39.39 -1.94 22.23
C SER A 335 -38.45 -2.79 21.38
N THR A 336 -38.74 -2.89 20.09
CA THR A 336 -37.85 -3.55 19.12
C THR A 336 -36.59 -2.72 18.88
N LEU A 337 -35.50 -3.35 18.42
CA LEU A 337 -34.29 -2.62 18.05
C LEU A 337 -34.56 -1.65 16.89
N ALA A 338 -35.39 -2.05 15.92
CA ALA A 338 -35.76 -1.19 14.80
C ALA A 338 -36.46 0.09 15.24
N ASP A 339 -37.35 0.00 16.24
CA ASP A 339 -38.08 1.15 16.80
C ASP A 339 -37.21 2.00 17.72
N ALA A 340 -36.28 1.37 18.45
CA ALA A 340 -35.37 2.05 19.36
C ALA A 340 -34.36 2.97 18.62
N LEU A 341 -34.05 2.67 17.36
CA LEU A 341 -33.12 3.44 16.51
C LEU A 341 -33.84 4.58 15.76
N THR A 342 -34.23 5.64 16.48
CA THR A 342 -35.09 6.71 15.94
C THR A 342 -34.37 7.82 15.16
N ASP A 343 -33.06 8.02 15.36
CA ASP A 343 -32.34 9.14 14.76
C ASP A 343 -32.02 8.93 13.26
N HIS A 344 -32.76 9.63 12.39
CA HIS A 344 -32.58 9.61 10.94
C HIS A 344 -31.22 10.13 10.46
N VAL A 345 -30.46 10.86 11.27
CA VAL A 345 -29.12 11.34 10.88
C VAL A 345 -28.11 10.19 10.92
N TRP A 346 -28.26 9.28 11.87
CA TRP A 346 -27.38 8.11 12.04
C TRP A 346 -27.92 6.86 11.35
N PHE A 347 -29.23 6.64 11.43
CA PHE A 347 -29.86 5.40 11.02
C PHE A 347 -30.80 5.65 9.83
N ASP A 348 -30.29 5.37 8.63
CA ASP A 348 -31.06 5.49 7.40
C ASP A 348 -32.27 4.53 7.41
N ALA A 349 -33.33 4.88 6.70
CA ALA A 349 -34.57 4.10 6.66
C ALA A 349 -34.36 2.65 6.19
N GLU A 350 -33.40 2.42 5.29
CA GLU A 350 -33.03 1.08 4.83
C GLU A 350 -32.45 0.22 5.97
N CYS A 351 -31.58 0.80 6.81
CA CYS A 351 -30.96 0.07 7.92
C CYS A 351 -32.02 -0.38 8.94
N ARG A 352 -32.94 0.53 9.31
CA ARG A 352 -34.04 0.20 10.24
C ARG A 352 -34.97 -0.88 9.69
N ARG A 353 -35.27 -0.82 8.39
CA ARG A 353 -36.08 -1.84 7.71
C ARG A 353 -35.41 -3.21 7.72
N LEU A 354 -34.11 -3.26 7.41
CA LEU A 354 -33.35 -4.51 7.46
C LEU A 354 -33.31 -5.09 8.87
N ILE A 355 -33.10 -4.25 9.89
CA ILE A 355 -33.12 -4.67 11.29
C ILE A 355 -34.49 -5.22 11.68
N SER A 356 -35.57 -4.53 11.32
CA SER A 356 -36.93 -5.00 11.59
C SER A 356 -37.21 -6.38 10.97
N ILE A 357 -36.77 -6.59 9.72
CA ILE A 357 -36.90 -7.88 9.04
C ILE A 357 -36.08 -8.96 9.77
N GLY A 358 -34.82 -8.67 10.11
CA GLY A 358 -33.94 -9.61 10.80
C GLY A 358 -34.41 -9.94 12.22
N GLU A 359 -34.94 -8.97 12.93
CA GLU A 359 -35.47 -9.13 14.28
C GLU A 359 -36.73 -10.02 14.28
N ASN A 360 -37.64 -9.80 13.34
CA ASN A 360 -38.82 -10.65 13.15
C ASN A 360 -38.48 -12.08 12.68
N ALA A 361 -37.39 -12.23 11.91
CA ALA A 361 -36.92 -13.52 11.43
C ALA A 361 -36.01 -14.27 12.43
N GLY A 362 -35.61 -13.62 13.54
CA GLY A 362 -34.62 -14.17 14.48
C GLY A 362 -33.17 -14.16 13.95
N GLU A 363 -32.91 -13.54 12.80
CA GLU A 363 -31.61 -13.48 12.13
C GLU A 363 -30.89 -12.14 12.37
N LEU A 364 -31.09 -11.53 13.54
CA LEU A 364 -30.54 -10.21 13.86
C LEU A 364 -29.00 -10.18 13.74
N SER A 365 -28.31 -11.24 14.17
CA SER A 365 -26.85 -11.36 14.07
C SER A 365 -26.37 -11.22 12.61
N GLU A 366 -27.05 -11.90 11.68
CA GLU A 366 -26.67 -11.86 10.26
C GLU A 366 -26.95 -10.49 9.63
N VAL A 367 -28.08 -9.86 9.97
CA VAL A 367 -28.40 -8.51 9.49
C VAL A 367 -27.37 -7.49 9.99
N LEU A 368 -26.99 -7.55 11.26
CA LEU A 368 -25.96 -6.68 11.82
C LEU A 368 -24.61 -6.88 11.11
N GLN A 369 -24.24 -8.13 10.81
CA GLN A 369 -23.03 -8.44 10.06
C GLN A 369 -23.06 -7.85 8.64
N ARG A 370 -24.18 -7.96 7.93
CA ARG A 370 -24.36 -7.35 6.59
C ARG A 370 -24.26 -5.82 6.65
N LEU A 371 -24.78 -5.19 7.71
CA LEU A 371 -24.65 -3.74 7.93
C LEU A 371 -23.20 -3.33 8.21
N ALA A 372 -22.49 -4.08 9.05
CA ALA A 372 -21.06 -3.87 9.34
C ALA A 372 -20.21 -3.95 8.06
N ASP A 373 -20.43 -4.99 7.26
CA ASP A 373 -19.76 -5.22 5.99
C ASP A 373 -20.00 -4.11 4.96
N ARG A 374 -21.27 -3.68 4.81
CA ARG A 374 -21.61 -2.55 3.93
C ARG A 374 -20.86 -1.29 4.32
N ALA A 375 -20.80 -1.01 5.62
CA ALA A 375 -20.15 0.17 6.15
C ALA A 375 -18.62 0.10 6.01
N HIS A 376 -18.01 -1.07 6.21
CA HIS A 376 -16.58 -1.31 5.96
C HIS A 376 -16.21 -1.13 4.48
N ARG A 377 -17.02 -1.69 3.57
CA ARG A 377 -16.85 -1.49 2.12
C ARG A 377 -17.00 -0.03 1.73
N ALA A 378 -17.90 0.73 2.37
CA ALA A 378 -18.05 2.16 2.12
C ALA A 378 -16.79 2.96 2.51
N ALA A 379 -16.16 2.63 3.64
CA ALA A 379 -14.91 3.25 4.07
C ALA A 379 -13.74 2.95 3.11
N THR A 380 -13.60 1.68 2.72
CA THR A 380 -12.52 1.25 1.80
C THR A 380 -12.68 1.88 0.42
N ARG A 381 -13.90 1.91 -0.13
CA ARG A 381 -14.17 2.57 -1.42
C ARG A 381 -13.92 4.07 -1.38
N ALA A 382 -14.12 4.74 -0.24
CA ALA A 382 -13.80 6.16 -0.12
C ALA A 382 -12.29 6.41 -0.22
N VAL A 383 -11.48 5.54 0.40
CA VAL A 383 -10.01 5.57 0.27
C VAL A 383 -9.60 5.31 -1.18
N ASP A 384 -10.13 4.27 -1.80
CA ASP A 384 -9.78 3.91 -3.17
C ASP A 384 -10.16 5.03 -4.16
N ARG A 385 -11.31 5.69 -3.98
CA ARG A 385 -11.72 6.86 -4.80
C ARG A 385 -10.83 8.08 -4.61
N LEU A 386 -10.44 8.38 -3.37
CA LEU A 386 -9.53 9.48 -3.08
C LEU A 386 -8.15 9.22 -3.71
N ALA A 387 -7.68 7.98 -3.67
CA ALA A 387 -6.42 7.58 -4.31
C ALA A 387 -6.52 7.65 -5.85
N SER A 388 -7.60 7.16 -6.45
CA SER A 388 -7.77 7.14 -7.91
C SER A 388 -7.98 8.54 -8.51
N MET A 389 -8.50 9.50 -7.74
CA MET A 389 -8.62 10.90 -8.18
C MET A 389 -7.28 11.64 -8.21
N LEU A 390 -6.28 11.13 -7.49
CA LEU A 390 -4.98 11.79 -7.36
C LEU A 390 -4.17 11.70 -8.66
N GLU A 391 -4.28 10.60 -9.40
CA GLU A 391 -3.58 10.40 -10.68
C GLU A 391 -4.04 11.40 -11.76
N PRO A 392 -5.34 11.52 -12.10
CA PRO A 392 -5.81 12.55 -13.04
C PRO A 392 -5.49 13.97 -12.57
N ALA A 393 -5.58 14.25 -11.26
CA ALA A 393 -5.27 15.56 -10.72
C ALA A 393 -3.80 15.95 -10.94
N VAL A 394 -2.86 15.01 -10.73
CA VAL A 394 -1.43 15.25 -10.98
C VAL A 394 -1.17 15.49 -12.47
N ILE A 395 -1.77 14.69 -13.35
CA ILE A 395 -1.66 14.88 -14.81
C ILE A 395 -2.22 16.24 -15.22
N LEU A 396 -3.38 16.63 -14.68
CA LEU A 396 -4.03 17.91 -15.01
C LEU A 396 -3.23 19.11 -14.50
N ILE A 397 -2.63 19.01 -13.31
CA ILE A 397 -1.71 20.04 -12.78
C ILE A 397 -0.47 20.15 -13.68
N LEU A 398 0.13 19.03 -14.08
CA LEU A 398 1.29 19.02 -14.97
C LEU A 398 0.95 19.57 -16.36
N ALA A 399 -0.18 19.17 -16.94
CA ALA A 399 -0.67 19.66 -18.22
C ALA A 399 -1.01 21.16 -18.17
N THR A 400 -1.61 21.63 -17.08
CA THR A 400 -1.89 23.06 -16.86
C THR A 400 -0.59 23.85 -16.79
N LEU A 401 0.41 23.34 -16.08
CA LEU A 401 1.71 23.98 -15.99
C LEU A 401 2.39 24.08 -17.36
N ILE A 402 2.42 22.99 -18.13
CA ILE A 402 2.96 22.97 -19.50
C ILE A 402 2.18 23.94 -20.39
N GLY A 403 0.84 23.92 -20.32
CA GLY A 403 -0.03 24.81 -21.10
C GLY A 403 0.19 26.29 -20.78
N VAL A 404 0.41 26.64 -19.50
CA VAL A 404 0.73 27.99 -19.06
C VAL A 404 2.07 28.46 -19.63
N VAL A 405 3.10 27.59 -19.67
CA VAL A 405 4.39 27.89 -20.32
C VAL A 405 4.23 28.19 -21.81
N VAL A 406 3.44 27.40 -22.53
CA VAL A 406 3.20 27.57 -23.98
C VAL A 406 2.36 28.82 -24.27
N MET A 407 1.26 29.03 -23.54
CA MET A 407 0.34 30.16 -23.74
C MET A 407 1.00 31.52 -23.43
N GLY A 408 1.88 31.57 -22.42
CA GLY A 408 2.60 32.79 -22.04
C GLY A 408 3.46 33.38 -23.15
N ARG A 409 3.89 32.55 -24.12
CA ARG A 409 4.68 32.97 -25.27
C ARG A 409 3.83 33.73 -26.31
N GLY A 410 2.57 33.32 -26.51
CA GLY A 410 1.65 34.00 -27.42
C GLY A 410 1.28 35.42 -26.99
N ALA A 411 1.23 35.70 -25.69
CA ALA A 411 0.89 37.03 -25.15
C ALA A 411 2.02 38.07 -25.35
N ALA A 412 3.29 37.65 -25.29
CA ALA A 412 4.42 38.56 -25.47
C ALA A 412 4.52 39.10 -26.91
N ASP A 413 4.19 38.26 -27.90
CA ASP A 413 4.20 38.65 -29.32
C ASP A 413 3.11 39.69 -29.65
N HIS A 414 2.00 39.69 -28.92
CA HIS A 414 0.95 40.70 -29.10
C HIS A 414 1.35 42.08 -28.58
N GLN A 415 2.17 42.12 -27.52
CA GLN A 415 2.68 43.36 -26.95
C GLN A 415 3.76 43.98 -27.85
N ALA A 416 4.69 43.17 -28.37
CA ALA A 416 5.73 43.61 -29.30
C ALA A 416 5.18 44.13 -30.64
N ALA A 417 4.09 43.53 -31.15
CA ALA A 417 3.41 44.00 -32.35
C ALA A 417 2.58 45.29 -32.13
N GLY A 418 2.20 45.59 -30.89
CA GLY A 418 1.50 46.83 -30.50
C GLY A 418 2.44 48.03 -30.47
N ASP A 419 3.64 47.87 -29.91
CA ASP A 419 4.63 48.95 -29.79
C ASP A 419 5.16 49.42 -31.15
N HIS A 420 5.34 48.51 -32.11
CA HIS A 420 5.71 48.88 -33.49
C HIS A 420 4.63 49.68 -34.23
N ARG A 421 3.35 49.53 -33.86
CA ARG A 421 2.26 50.35 -34.44
C ARG A 421 2.18 51.73 -33.80
N MET A 422 2.53 51.86 -32.53
CA MET A 422 2.52 53.15 -31.82
C MET A 422 3.66 54.07 -32.29
N ASN A 423 4.85 53.53 -32.54
CA ASN A 423 5.99 54.29 -33.06
C ASN A 423 5.89 54.65 -34.56
N ALA A 424 5.00 53.99 -35.31
CA ALA A 424 4.75 54.32 -36.71
C ALA A 424 3.68 55.42 -36.92
N ALA A 425 3.09 55.96 -35.84
CA ALA A 425 1.95 56.86 -35.89
C ALA A 425 2.29 58.35 -35.58
N ILE A 426 3.46 58.84 -35.98
CA ILE A 426 3.72 60.29 -36.06
C ILE A 426 3.91 60.67 -37.55
N PRO A 427 2.87 61.14 -38.26
CA PRO A 427 3.03 61.72 -39.57
C PRO A 427 3.31 63.22 -39.47
N HIS A 428 4.40 63.66 -40.10
CA HIS A 428 4.63 65.03 -40.51
C HIS A 428 3.70 65.39 -41.67
N ASP A 429 2.75 66.30 -41.41
CA ASP A 429 2.14 67.30 -42.30
C ASP A 429 1.46 66.90 -43.65
N ALA A 430 0.54 67.78 -44.03
CA ALA A 430 -0.03 68.03 -45.37
C ALA A 430 -1.31 67.29 -45.82
N ARG A 431 -2.44 67.95 -45.49
CA ARG A 431 -3.61 68.33 -46.31
C ARG A 431 -4.38 67.29 -47.19
N HIS A 432 -5.71 67.39 -47.03
CA HIS A 432 -6.81 67.25 -48.00
C HIS A 432 -7.62 65.94 -48.11
N HIS A 433 -8.94 66.15 -48.00
CA HIS A 433 -10.12 65.44 -48.52
C HIS A 433 -10.77 64.29 -47.72
N THR A 434 -12.11 64.38 -47.74
CA THR A 434 -13.14 63.61 -47.02
C THR A 434 -13.66 62.43 -47.88
N PRO A 435 -14.77 61.72 -47.57
CA PRO A 435 -14.73 60.35 -47.06
C PRO A 435 -15.48 59.33 -47.94
N HIS A 436 -15.02 58.06 -48.04
CA HIS A 436 -15.88 56.99 -48.55
C HIS A 436 -15.73 55.64 -47.83
N ARG A 437 -16.89 55.14 -47.37
CA ARG A 437 -17.21 53.79 -46.90
C ARG A 437 -16.47 52.68 -47.65
N ARG A 438 -16.01 51.66 -46.92
CA ARG A 438 -16.22 50.24 -47.26
C ARG A 438 -16.13 49.36 -46.01
N ARG A 439 -17.18 48.57 -45.79
CA ARG A 439 -17.18 47.41 -44.90
C ARG A 439 -16.15 46.40 -45.42
N ALA A 440 -15.23 45.97 -44.57
CA ALA A 440 -14.44 44.76 -44.81
C ALA A 440 -14.37 43.99 -43.48
N VAL A 441 -15.16 42.92 -43.41
CA VAL A 441 -15.03 41.89 -42.39
C VAL A 441 -13.74 41.14 -42.70
N SER A 442 -12.65 41.44 -42.00
CA SER A 442 -11.41 40.67 -42.10
C SER A 442 -11.44 39.55 -41.05
N ARG A 443 -12.08 38.42 -41.39
CA ARG A 443 -11.63 37.12 -40.90
C ARG A 443 -10.34 36.80 -41.66
N LEU A 444 -9.20 37.00 -41.02
CA LEU A 444 -7.95 36.35 -41.39
C LEU A 444 -7.27 35.94 -40.08
N ALA A 445 -7.74 34.80 -39.56
CA ALA A 445 -6.98 34.00 -38.62
C ALA A 445 -5.70 33.57 -39.32
N LEU A 446 -4.61 34.34 -39.12
CA LEU A 446 -3.27 33.88 -39.43
C LEU A 446 -2.99 32.69 -38.52
N ARG A 447 -3.12 31.49 -39.09
CA ARG A 447 -2.49 30.28 -38.59
C ARG A 447 -1.00 30.57 -38.42
N ARG A 448 -0.58 30.90 -37.20
CA ARG A 448 0.84 30.89 -36.80
C ARG A 448 1.22 29.42 -36.62
N GLY A 449 2.07 28.90 -37.50
CA GLY A 449 2.69 27.59 -37.30
C GLY A 449 3.56 27.61 -36.04
N MET A 450 3.53 26.50 -35.29
CA MET A 450 4.38 26.28 -34.12
C MET A 450 5.86 26.48 -34.52
N THR A 451 6.61 27.26 -33.74
CA THR A 451 8.03 27.47 -34.07
C THR A 451 8.82 26.18 -33.85
N LEU A 452 9.80 25.88 -34.71
CA LEU A 452 10.57 24.63 -34.65
C LEU A 452 11.27 24.45 -33.29
N VAL A 453 11.70 25.56 -32.70
CA VAL A 453 12.34 25.63 -31.37
C VAL A 453 11.36 25.23 -30.26
N GLU A 454 10.08 25.52 -30.42
CA GLU A 454 9.04 25.23 -29.43
C GLU A 454 8.62 23.75 -29.45
N VAL A 455 8.53 23.16 -30.65
CA VAL A 455 8.40 21.70 -30.79
C VAL A 455 9.63 21.01 -30.20
N LEU A 456 10.84 21.52 -30.49
CA LEU A 456 12.08 20.95 -29.98
C LEU A 456 12.14 20.99 -28.45
N ALA A 457 11.78 22.12 -27.83
CA ALA A 457 11.78 22.25 -26.37
C ALA A 457 10.77 21.30 -25.71
N VAL A 458 9.56 21.16 -26.27
CA VAL A 458 8.55 20.22 -25.76
C VAL A 458 9.03 18.77 -25.93
N VAL A 459 9.60 18.41 -27.07
CA VAL A 459 10.14 17.06 -27.32
C VAL A 459 11.32 16.75 -26.40
N VAL A 460 12.20 17.71 -26.14
CA VAL A 460 13.32 17.55 -25.20
C VAL A 460 12.83 17.39 -23.77
N ILE A 461 11.87 18.21 -23.33
CA ILE A 461 11.28 18.10 -21.98
C ILE A 461 10.55 16.75 -21.83
N LEU A 462 9.75 16.35 -22.82
CA LEU A 462 9.09 15.05 -22.83
C LEU A 462 10.10 13.89 -22.86
N GLY A 463 11.18 14.01 -23.62
CA GLY A 463 12.25 13.02 -23.69
C GLY A 463 12.99 12.87 -22.36
N LEU A 464 13.30 13.97 -21.69
CA LEU A 464 13.98 13.98 -20.39
C LEU A 464 13.07 13.43 -19.28
N LEU A 465 11.78 13.75 -19.35
CA LEU A 465 10.75 13.24 -18.43
C LEU A 465 10.48 11.75 -18.68
N ALA A 466 10.39 11.30 -19.93
CA ALA A 466 10.26 9.89 -20.29
C ALA A 466 11.51 9.08 -19.89
N ALA A 467 12.71 9.60 -20.09
CA ALA A 467 13.96 8.94 -19.70
C ALA A 467 14.09 8.79 -18.18
N THR A 468 13.75 9.83 -17.42
CA THR A 468 13.78 9.78 -15.96
C THR A 468 12.71 8.86 -15.38
N LEU A 469 11.50 8.87 -15.95
CA LEU A 469 10.46 7.90 -15.60
C LEU A 469 10.86 6.47 -15.98
N ALA A 470 11.45 6.25 -17.15
CA ALA A 470 11.89 4.92 -17.60
C ALA A 470 12.94 4.32 -16.66
N VAL A 471 13.94 5.11 -16.24
CA VAL A 471 14.97 4.65 -15.29
C VAL A 471 14.38 4.38 -13.90
N GLY A 472 13.41 5.19 -13.45
CA GLY A 472 12.76 5.00 -12.15
C GLY A 472 11.77 3.83 -12.10
N PHE A 473 11.06 3.56 -13.20
CA PHE A 473 10.06 2.50 -13.29
C PHE A 473 10.65 1.16 -13.69
N SER A 474 11.76 1.13 -14.44
CA SER A 474 12.43 -0.10 -14.90
C SER A 474 12.58 -1.11 -13.76
N GLY A 475 13.23 -0.74 -12.64
CA GLY A 475 13.47 -1.68 -11.54
C GLY A 475 12.26 -1.97 -10.64
N ALA A 476 11.15 -1.24 -10.80
CA ALA A 476 9.90 -1.51 -10.08
C ALA A 476 9.04 -2.54 -10.82
N PHE A 477 9.06 -2.51 -12.16
CA PHE A 477 8.30 -3.43 -12.99
C PHE A 477 8.81 -4.87 -12.87
N GLY A 478 10.12 -5.12 -12.92
CA GLY A 478 10.56 -6.51 -12.79
C GLY A 478 10.47 -7.05 -11.37
N LYS A 479 10.55 -6.22 -10.32
CA LYS A 479 10.14 -6.65 -8.97
C LYS A 479 8.67 -7.06 -8.92
N GLY A 480 7.80 -6.31 -9.60
CA GLY A 480 6.38 -6.67 -9.73
C GLY A 480 6.20 -8.00 -10.47
N LYS A 481 6.89 -8.20 -11.58
CA LYS A 481 6.89 -9.48 -12.33
C LYS A 481 7.41 -10.63 -11.48
N GLN A 482 8.46 -10.43 -10.68
CA GLN A 482 8.94 -11.47 -9.77
C GLN A 482 7.93 -11.85 -8.69
N GLU A 483 7.23 -10.89 -8.10
CA GLU A 483 6.17 -11.20 -7.11
C GLU A 483 4.99 -11.93 -7.76
N LEU A 484 4.63 -11.59 -9.01
CA LEU A 484 3.66 -12.35 -9.79
C LEU A 484 4.15 -13.78 -10.07
N ALA A 485 5.42 -13.95 -10.41
CA ALA A 485 6.03 -15.26 -10.64
C ALA A 485 6.00 -16.13 -9.38
N LYS A 486 6.33 -15.56 -8.21
CA LYS A 486 6.22 -16.26 -6.91
C LYS A 486 4.79 -16.68 -6.60
N THR A 487 3.83 -15.80 -6.88
CA THR A 487 2.41 -16.09 -6.68
C THR A 487 1.95 -17.20 -7.62
N GLY A 488 2.37 -17.17 -8.89
CA GLY A 488 2.09 -18.21 -9.89
C GLY A 488 2.65 -19.57 -9.47
N ILE A 489 3.91 -19.63 -9.03
CA ILE A 489 4.51 -20.86 -8.47
C ILE A 489 3.66 -21.39 -7.31
N GLY A 490 3.22 -20.52 -6.39
CA GLY A 490 2.37 -20.91 -5.26
C GLY A 490 1.02 -21.49 -5.70
N GLN A 491 0.38 -20.91 -6.71
CA GLN A 491 -0.88 -21.41 -7.25
C GLN A 491 -0.71 -22.78 -7.93
N ILE A 492 0.34 -22.95 -8.72
CA ILE A 492 0.66 -24.22 -9.39
C ILE A 492 0.92 -25.31 -8.35
N VAL A 493 1.73 -25.02 -7.32
CA VAL A 493 2.01 -25.94 -6.20
C VAL A 493 0.72 -26.37 -5.50
N GLN A 494 -0.17 -25.43 -5.19
CA GLN A 494 -1.45 -25.74 -4.54
C GLN A 494 -2.34 -26.64 -5.41
N ARG A 495 -2.38 -26.40 -6.73
CA ARG A 495 -3.14 -27.24 -7.66
C ARG A 495 -2.54 -28.62 -7.83
N LEU A 496 -1.20 -28.73 -7.90
CA LEU A 496 -0.51 -30.03 -7.91
C LEU A 496 -0.79 -30.83 -6.63
N GLU A 497 -0.79 -30.18 -5.47
CA GLU A 497 -1.15 -30.84 -4.21
C GLU A 497 -2.61 -31.33 -4.25
N THR A 498 -3.52 -30.56 -4.84
CA THR A 498 -4.92 -30.99 -5.05
C THR A 498 -5.02 -32.16 -6.04
N TYR A 499 -4.23 -32.13 -7.11
CA TYR A 499 -4.14 -33.22 -8.10
C TYR A 499 -3.68 -34.52 -7.45
N TYR A 500 -2.63 -34.47 -6.60
CA TYR A 500 -2.15 -35.64 -5.87
C TYR A 500 -3.21 -36.21 -4.92
N MET A 501 -3.99 -35.36 -4.25
CA MET A 501 -5.06 -35.82 -3.36
C MET A 501 -6.18 -36.55 -4.10
N ASP A 502 -6.42 -36.22 -5.37
CA ASP A 502 -7.48 -36.82 -6.20
C ASP A 502 -6.99 -38.04 -6.98
N GLN A 503 -5.81 -37.96 -7.59
CA GLN A 503 -5.25 -38.97 -8.49
C GLN A 503 -4.29 -39.95 -7.79
N GLY A 504 -3.85 -39.65 -6.57
CA GLY A 504 -2.92 -40.48 -5.79
C GLY A 504 -1.48 -40.53 -6.30
N ALA A 505 -1.17 -39.79 -7.38
CA ALA A 505 0.15 -39.71 -8.00
C ALA A 505 0.44 -38.28 -8.48
N TRP A 506 1.73 -37.96 -8.64
CA TRP A 506 2.16 -36.70 -9.26
C TRP A 506 2.16 -36.85 -10.79
N PRO A 507 1.99 -35.75 -11.56
CA PRO A 507 2.09 -35.82 -13.01
C PRO A 507 3.45 -36.34 -13.48
N ASP A 508 3.46 -37.22 -14.48
CA ASP A 508 4.68 -37.71 -15.12
C ASP A 508 5.38 -36.61 -15.93
N LEU A 509 6.66 -36.81 -16.27
CA LEU A 509 7.46 -35.80 -16.98
C LEU A 509 6.88 -35.47 -18.37
N ASP A 510 6.23 -36.43 -19.03
CA ASP A 510 5.67 -36.26 -20.38
C ASP A 510 4.38 -35.41 -20.39
N THR A 511 3.59 -35.44 -19.31
CA THR A 511 2.35 -34.65 -19.17
C THR A 511 2.61 -33.36 -18.37
N GLY A 512 3.48 -33.42 -17.37
CA GLY A 512 3.93 -32.29 -16.56
C GLY A 512 2.78 -31.39 -16.08
N LEU A 513 2.92 -30.09 -16.31
CA LEU A 513 1.92 -29.09 -15.92
C LEU A 513 0.70 -29.03 -16.85
N SER A 514 0.76 -29.61 -18.05
CA SER A 514 -0.40 -29.60 -18.95
C SER A 514 -1.56 -30.43 -18.41
N ALA A 515 -1.27 -31.42 -17.55
CA ALA A 515 -2.28 -32.18 -16.80
C ALA A 515 -3.27 -31.29 -16.04
N LEU A 516 -2.84 -30.10 -15.58
CA LEU A 516 -3.70 -29.15 -14.89
C LEU A 516 -4.59 -28.36 -15.86
N ALA A 517 -4.11 -28.09 -17.08
CA ALA A 517 -4.84 -27.34 -18.11
C ALA A 517 -5.77 -28.20 -18.96
N GLU A 518 -5.47 -29.50 -19.10
CA GLU A 518 -6.28 -30.46 -19.83
C GLU A 518 -7.45 -31.01 -19.00
N ALA A 519 -7.44 -30.77 -17.68
CA ALA A 519 -8.51 -31.16 -16.79
C ALA A 519 -9.84 -30.45 -17.15
N PRO A 520 -11.01 -31.08 -16.91
CA PRO A 520 -12.29 -30.40 -17.06
C PRO A 520 -12.34 -29.14 -16.18
N PRO A 521 -12.93 -28.01 -16.63
CA PRO A 521 -13.03 -26.79 -15.83
C PRO A 521 -13.78 -26.94 -14.50
N THR A 522 -14.52 -28.04 -14.33
CA THR A 522 -15.21 -28.42 -13.09
C THR A 522 -14.29 -29.09 -12.06
N SER A 523 -13.08 -29.48 -12.44
CA SER A 523 -12.12 -30.13 -11.55
C SER A 523 -11.51 -29.13 -10.55
N ALA A 524 -11.34 -29.58 -9.30
CA ALA A 524 -10.72 -28.78 -8.24
C ALA A 524 -9.24 -28.47 -8.49
N PHE A 525 -8.56 -29.24 -9.34
CA PHE A 525 -7.16 -29.03 -9.72
C PHE A 525 -6.98 -28.37 -11.10
N TYR A 526 -8.08 -28.06 -11.81
CA TYR A 526 -8.00 -27.37 -13.09
C TYR A 526 -7.32 -26.01 -12.95
N LEU A 527 -6.41 -25.72 -13.88
CA LEU A 527 -5.76 -24.44 -13.98
C LEU A 527 -5.66 -24.00 -15.46
N PRO A 528 -6.20 -22.82 -15.83
CA PRO A 528 -6.13 -22.31 -17.20
C PRO A 528 -4.70 -22.22 -17.78
N TYR A 529 -4.53 -22.47 -19.07
CA TYR A 529 -3.19 -22.54 -19.70
C TYR A 529 -2.37 -21.24 -19.57
N ASP A 530 -3.03 -20.08 -19.60
CA ASP A 530 -2.41 -18.76 -19.41
C ASP A 530 -1.74 -18.61 -18.03
N THR A 531 -2.22 -19.31 -17.02
CA THR A 531 -1.63 -19.30 -15.67
C THR A 531 -0.42 -20.22 -15.51
N LEU A 532 -0.19 -21.10 -16.49
CA LEU A 532 1.02 -21.94 -16.57
C LEU A 532 2.19 -21.20 -17.25
N LEU A 533 1.96 -19.96 -17.67
CA LEU A 533 2.98 -19.06 -18.16
C LEU A 533 3.46 -18.13 -17.05
N ASP A 534 4.76 -17.88 -17.03
CA ASP A 534 5.38 -16.91 -16.17
C ASP A 534 5.12 -15.47 -16.68
N PRO A 535 5.44 -14.43 -15.89
CA PRO A 535 5.23 -13.02 -16.28
C PRO A 535 6.08 -12.52 -17.46
N TRP A 536 6.89 -13.40 -18.04
CA TRP A 536 7.68 -13.19 -19.26
C TRP A 536 7.18 -14.08 -20.42
N ASP A 537 5.95 -14.59 -20.31
CA ASP A 537 5.25 -15.39 -21.31
C ASP A 537 5.93 -16.73 -21.64
N ARG A 538 6.67 -17.29 -20.68
CA ARG A 538 7.32 -18.60 -20.81
C ARG A 538 6.67 -19.63 -19.90
N PRO A 539 6.55 -20.90 -20.32
CA PRO A 539 5.99 -21.93 -19.45
C PRO A 539 6.87 -22.15 -18.22
N TYR A 540 6.24 -22.35 -17.05
CA TYR A 540 6.97 -22.81 -15.87
C TYR A 540 7.55 -24.21 -16.12
N LEU A 541 8.75 -24.44 -15.61
CA LEU A 541 9.44 -25.72 -15.74
C LEU A 541 9.03 -26.65 -14.61
N TYR A 542 8.61 -27.85 -14.96
CA TYR A 542 8.31 -28.93 -14.03
C TYR A 542 9.46 -29.93 -13.99
N ILE A 543 10.06 -30.12 -12.82
CA ILE A 543 11.17 -31.03 -12.61
C ILE A 543 10.72 -32.13 -11.65
N THR A 544 10.78 -33.39 -12.10
CA THR A 544 10.51 -34.58 -11.27
C THR A 544 11.59 -35.65 -11.49
N PRO A 545 12.15 -36.27 -10.44
CA PRO A 545 11.98 -35.91 -9.03
C PRO A 545 12.64 -34.57 -8.70
N GLY A 546 12.06 -33.83 -7.75
CA GLY A 546 12.62 -32.57 -7.26
C GLY A 546 13.91 -32.76 -6.45
N PRO A 547 14.73 -31.71 -6.28
CA PRO A 547 15.92 -31.76 -5.44
C PRO A 547 15.58 -31.94 -3.96
N ASP A 548 16.57 -32.35 -3.15
CA ASP A 548 16.46 -32.54 -1.69
C ASP A 548 15.33 -33.50 -1.23
N GLY A 549 14.95 -34.45 -2.08
CA GLY A 549 13.91 -35.44 -1.76
C GLY A 549 12.48 -34.93 -1.92
N HIS A 550 12.29 -33.78 -2.58
CA HIS A 550 10.96 -33.29 -2.94
C HIS A 550 10.39 -34.05 -4.15
N PRO A 551 9.06 -34.27 -4.21
CA PRO A 551 8.45 -35.01 -5.32
C PRO A 551 8.57 -34.25 -6.65
N TYR A 552 8.58 -32.92 -6.61
CA TYR A 552 8.72 -32.07 -7.78
C TYR A 552 9.31 -30.70 -7.43
N GLU A 553 9.77 -29.97 -8.44
CA GLU A 553 10.15 -28.56 -8.36
C GLU A 553 9.55 -27.77 -9.54
N ILE A 554 9.05 -26.56 -9.26
CA ILE A 554 8.57 -25.61 -10.27
C ILE A 554 9.57 -24.49 -10.37
N VAL A 555 10.08 -24.20 -11.58
CA VAL A 555 11.12 -23.20 -11.82
C VAL A 555 10.72 -22.21 -12.90
N THR A 556 11.08 -20.94 -12.71
CA THR A 556 11.21 -19.95 -13.79
C THR A 556 12.61 -19.32 -13.71
N TYR A 557 13.22 -19.12 -14.88
CA TYR A 557 14.54 -18.51 -15.03
C TYR A 557 14.50 -16.97 -15.10
N GLY A 558 13.36 -16.35 -14.79
CA GLY A 558 13.24 -14.89 -14.83
C GLY A 558 13.30 -14.31 -16.25
N ALA A 559 13.69 -13.04 -16.35
CA ALA A 559 13.57 -12.28 -17.60
C ALA A 559 14.49 -12.79 -18.72
N ASP A 560 15.70 -13.24 -18.41
CA ASP A 560 16.68 -13.69 -19.42
C ASP A 560 16.42 -15.13 -19.91
N GLY A 561 15.70 -15.93 -19.12
CA GLY A 561 15.30 -17.29 -19.50
C GLY A 561 16.45 -18.28 -19.44
N ARG A 562 17.49 -17.95 -18.69
CA ARG A 562 18.68 -18.78 -18.54
C ARG A 562 18.87 -19.11 -17.07
N PRO A 563 19.40 -20.30 -16.74
CA PRO A 563 19.66 -20.66 -15.36
C PRO A 563 20.69 -19.72 -14.73
N GLY A 564 20.34 -19.18 -13.57
CA GLY A 564 21.11 -18.24 -12.78
C GLY A 564 20.88 -16.79 -13.20
N GLY A 565 21.25 -15.86 -12.33
CA GLY A 565 21.10 -14.44 -12.58
C GLY A 565 20.92 -13.66 -11.28
N GLU A 566 20.91 -12.34 -11.37
CA GLU A 566 20.63 -11.43 -10.26
C GLU A 566 19.44 -10.54 -10.60
N ASP A 567 18.78 -10.00 -9.57
CA ASP A 567 17.58 -9.16 -9.70
C ASP A 567 16.55 -9.81 -10.62
N GLU A 568 16.05 -9.13 -11.66
CA GLU A 568 14.97 -9.59 -12.54
C GLU A 568 15.27 -10.87 -13.34
N ASN A 569 16.55 -11.26 -13.39
CA ASN A 569 17.04 -12.51 -14.02
C ASN A 569 17.25 -13.63 -12.99
N ALA A 570 16.95 -13.39 -11.70
CA ALA A 570 17.13 -14.42 -10.68
C ALA A 570 16.12 -15.56 -10.86
N ASP A 571 16.63 -16.78 -10.86
CA ASP A 571 15.82 -18.00 -10.83
C ASP A 571 14.89 -18.01 -9.60
N LEU A 572 13.63 -18.30 -9.84
CA LEU A 572 12.64 -18.53 -8.80
C LEU A 572 12.18 -19.97 -8.85
N SER A 573 12.18 -20.64 -7.70
CA SER A 573 11.72 -22.02 -7.61
C SER A 573 10.84 -22.28 -6.39
N SER A 574 10.00 -23.32 -6.48
CA SER A 574 9.15 -23.73 -5.36
C SER A 574 9.96 -24.11 -4.12
N VAL A 575 11.19 -24.60 -4.29
CA VAL A 575 12.11 -24.95 -3.20
C VAL A 575 12.72 -23.69 -2.58
N SER A 576 13.21 -22.75 -3.40
CA SER A 576 13.81 -21.51 -2.89
C SER A 576 12.81 -20.62 -2.13
N LEU A 577 11.51 -20.72 -2.45
CA LEU A 577 10.45 -19.97 -1.79
C LEU A 577 9.98 -20.56 -0.45
N ARG A 578 10.26 -21.85 -0.18
CA ARG A 578 9.87 -22.50 1.09
C ARG A 578 10.81 -22.17 2.26
N GLY A 579 11.96 -21.53 2.00
CA GLY A 579 12.97 -21.18 3.00
C GLY A 579 13.77 -22.41 3.49
N PRO A 580 14.95 -22.21 4.11
CA PRO A 580 15.70 -23.32 4.68
C PRO A 580 14.93 -23.90 5.87
N ARG A 581 14.73 -25.22 5.88
CA ARG A 581 14.19 -25.96 7.03
C ARG A 581 15.22 -26.09 8.14
#